data_AF-A0A8S3HMF5-F1
#
_entry.id   AF-A0A8S3HMF5-F1
#
_cell.length_a   1.000
_cell.length_b   1.000
_cell.length_c   1.000
_cell.angle_alpha   90.00
_cell.angle_beta   90.00
_cell.angle_gamma   90.00
#
_symmetry.space_group_name_H-M   'P 1'
#
loop_
_entity.id
_entity.type
_entity.pdbx_description
1 polymer ?
#
loop_
_entity_poly.entity_id
_entity_poly.type
_entity_poly.pdbx_seq_one_letter_code
_entity_poly.pdbx_strand_id
1 'polypeptide(L)'
;MNDKRTGFGVPEVKLGLLPGAGGTQRLLENLSLSDALDLILTGREIKAKKAKAMGLVDFLVEPLRSDVENIEEENIAYLRSIAIQKVKQLIVKKPSNQKSGLMKNIKSIIMENSYVRNYILSQAQTKVMSQTQGLYPAPLKILDVIRQTLENGSTVGYNTEAEAFADLAMTNESKALISLFHGRTECKKNKYGNSEREI
;
A
#
# COMPACT_ATOMS: atom_id res chain seq x y z
N MET A 1 -6.41 -7.95 -12.09
CA MET A 1 -6.35 -9.34 -12.55
C MET A 1 -5.69 -10.21 -11.49
N ASN A 2 -6.05 -11.48 -11.34
CA ASN A 2 -5.34 -12.45 -10.51
C ASN A 2 -4.15 -13.05 -11.27
N ASP A 3 -3.17 -12.20 -11.61
CA ASP A 3 -1.92 -12.62 -12.23
C ASP A 3 -0.76 -12.56 -11.21
N LYS A 4 0.25 -13.41 -11.37
CA LYS A 4 1.47 -13.43 -10.54
C LYS A 4 2.20 -12.08 -10.56
N ARG A 5 2.13 -11.36 -11.68
CA ARG A 5 2.73 -10.03 -11.87
C ARG A 5 1.94 -8.91 -11.18
N THR A 6 0.66 -9.12 -10.89
CA THR A 6 -0.16 -8.09 -10.23
C THR A 6 0.17 -8.01 -8.75
N GLY A 7 0.78 -6.89 -8.35
CA GLY A 7 1.16 -6.57 -6.99
C GLY A 7 0.57 -5.26 -6.51
N PHE A 8 0.25 -5.18 -5.23
CA PHE A 8 -0.17 -3.95 -4.57
C PHE A 8 0.75 -3.67 -3.39
N GLY A 9 1.03 -2.41 -3.08
CA GLY A 9 1.91 -2.05 -1.98
C GLY A 9 2.24 -0.58 -1.99
N VAL A 10 2.94 -0.17 -0.95
CA VAL A 10 3.24 1.23 -0.65
C VAL A 10 4.76 1.31 -0.39
N PRO A 11 5.60 1.27 -1.43
CA PRO A 11 7.04 1.12 -1.29
C PRO A 11 7.78 2.38 -0.80
N GLU A 12 7.09 3.47 -0.50
CA GLU A 12 7.62 4.80 -0.15
C GLU A 12 8.62 4.75 1.02
N VAL A 13 8.36 3.93 2.03
CA VAL A 13 9.25 3.75 3.19
C VAL A 13 10.63 3.23 2.82
N LYS A 14 10.76 2.47 1.73
CA LYS A 14 12.05 1.96 1.24
C LYS A 14 12.94 3.06 0.66
N LEU A 15 12.35 4.21 0.33
CA LEU A 15 13.04 5.41 -0.13
C LEU A 15 13.24 6.43 1.00
N GLY A 16 12.97 6.05 2.25
CA GLY A 16 13.02 6.97 3.39
C GLY A 16 11.91 8.01 3.36
N LEU A 17 10.80 7.71 2.69
CA LEU A 17 9.63 8.58 2.58
C LEU A 17 8.40 7.93 3.22
N LEU A 18 7.33 8.70 3.32
CA LEU A 18 6.01 8.17 3.64
C LEU A 18 5.06 8.42 2.45
N PRO A 19 3.87 7.79 2.42
CA PRO A 19 2.91 8.02 1.34
C PRO A 19 2.43 9.47 1.38
N GLY A 20 2.69 10.28 0.35
CA GLY A 20 2.36 11.72 0.34
C GLY A 20 1.03 12.09 -0.33
N ALA A 21 0.26 11.11 -0.79
CA ALA A 21 -0.96 11.31 -1.59
C ALA A 21 -2.22 10.75 -0.90
N GLY A 22 -2.27 10.80 0.44
CA GLY A 22 -3.36 10.28 1.23
C GLY A 22 -3.28 8.79 1.52
N GLY A 23 -2.13 8.16 1.27
CA GLY A 23 -1.94 6.72 1.46
C GLY A 23 -2.06 6.34 2.93
N THR A 24 -1.52 7.16 3.84
CA THR A 24 -1.64 6.90 5.28
C THR A 24 -3.09 6.94 5.74
N GLN A 25 -3.86 7.87 5.19
CA GLN A 25 -5.25 8.13 5.56
C GLN A 25 -6.20 7.06 5.01
N ARG A 26 -6.16 6.85 3.69
CA ARG A 26 -7.09 5.95 2.98
C ARG A 26 -6.90 4.49 3.38
N LEU A 27 -5.68 4.08 3.73
CA LEU A 27 -5.42 2.72 4.19
C LEU A 27 -5.98 2.49 5.60
N LEU A 28 -5.92 3.48 6.49
CA LEU A 28 -6.57 3.39 7.81
C LEU A 28 -8.10 3.32 7.70
N GLU A 29 -8.68 4.06 6.76
CA GLU A 29 -10.12 4.04 6.51
C GLU A 29 -10.59 2.67 5.98
N ASN A 30 -9.85 2.09 5.04
CA ASN A 30 -10.29 0.88 4.31
C ASN A 30 -9.80 -0.45 4.93
N LEU A 31 -8.65 -0.46 5.62
CA LEU A 31 -8.03 -1.67 6.16
C LEU A 31 -8.06 -1.70 7.69
N SER A 32 -7.69 -2.82 8.31
CA SER A 32 -7.45 -2.84 9.77
C SER A 32 -6.21 -2.01 10.12
N LEU A 33 -6.15 -1.46 11.35
CA LEU A 33 -4.98 -0.68 11.79
C LEU A 33 -3.68 -1.48 11.65
N SER A 34 -3.71 -2.78 12.00
CA SER A 34 -2.56 -3.67 11.88
C SER A 34 -2.13 -3.88 10.42
N ASP A 35 -3.09 -4.13 9.51
CA ASP A 35 -2.80 -4.32 8.09
C ASP A 35 -2.29 -3.05 7.42
N ALA A 36 -2.84 -1.88 7.79
CA ALA A 36 -2.39 -0.59 7.31
C ALA A 36 -0.95 -0.31 7.78
N LEU A 37 -0.66 -0.50 9.07
CA LEU A 37 0.69 -0.36 9.62
C LEU A 37 1.68 -1.31 8.96
N ASP A 38 1.32 -2.58 8.76
CA ASP A 38 2.17 -3.55 8.06
C ASP A 38 2.52 -3.08 6.64
N LEU A 39 1.53 -2.64 5.85
CA LEU A 39 1.79 -2.18 4.48
C LEU A 39 2.64 -0.91 4.43
N ILE A 40 2.33 0.09 5.25
CA ILE A 40 3.00 1.40 5.21
C ILE A 40 4.42 1.31 5.79
N LEU A 41 4.63 0.57 6.88
CA LEU A 41 5.94 0.49 7.56
C LEU A 41 6.91 -0.46 6.85
N THR A 42 6.43 -1.54 6.23
CA THR A 42 7.30 -2.52 5.56
C THR A 42 7.53 -2.19 4.08
N GLY A 43 6.59 -1.46 3.47
CA GLY A 43 6.55 -1.22 2.03
C GLY A 43 6.56 -2.49 1.19
N ARG A 44 6.07 -3.60 1.75
CA ARG A 44 6.05 -4.90 1.07
C ARG A 44 4.93 -4.96 0.03
N GLU A 45 5.19 -5.69 -1.04
CA GLU A 45 4.19 -5.99 -2.05
C GLU A 45 3.31 -7.17 -1.59
N ILE A 46 2.02 -7.08 -1.84
CA ILE A 46 1.03 -8.13 -1.64
C ILE A 46 0.41 -8.54 -2.98
N LYS A 47 0.13 -9.83 -3.12
CA LYS A 47 -0.50 -10.38 -4.32
C LYS A 47 -2.01 -10.20 -4.30
N ALA A 48 -2.61 -10.25 -5.49
CA ALA A 48 -4.02 -9.94 -5.72
C ALA A 48 -5.01 -10.69 -4.80
N LYS A 49 -4.79 -11.99 -4.53
CA LYS A 49 -5.63 -12.76 -3.59
C LYS A 49 -5.57 -12.23 -2.15
N LYS A 50 -4.38 -11.91 -1.64
CA LYS A 50 -4.21 -11.34 -0.30
C LYS A 50 -4.79 -9.93 -0.22
N ALA A 51 -4.56 -9.11 -1.25
CA ALA A 51 -5.16 -7.78 -1.37
C ALA A 51 -6.69 -7.83 -1.35
N LYS A 52 -7.29 -8.86 -1.96
CA LYS A 52 -8.74 -9.09 -1.90
C LYS A 52 -9.20 -9.51 -0.50
N ALA A 53 -8.48 -10.43 0.15
CA ALA A 53 -8.84 -10.95 1.47
C ALA A 53 -8.81 -9.87 2.56
N MET A 54 -7.83 -8.96 2.51
CA MET A 54 -7.70 -7.87 3.49
C MET A 54 -8.63 -6.68 3.23
N GLY A 55 -9.35 -6.67 2.09
CA GLY A 55 -10.24 -5.56 1.73
C GLY A 55 -9.57 -4.39 1.01
N LEU A 56 -8.32 -4.52 0.55
CA LEU A 56 -7.67 -3.50 -0.29
C LEU A 56 -8.27 -3.46 -1.70
N VAL A 57 -8.77 -4.59 -2.20
CA VAL A 57 -9.35 -4.72 -3.54
C VAL A 57 -10.81 -5.18 -3.44
N ASP A 58 -11.72 -4.52 -4.17
CA ASP A 58 -13.15 -4.83 -4.15
C ASP A 58 -13.55 -6.05 -4.99
N PHE A 59 -12.88 -6.27 -6.11
CA PHE A 59 -13.19 -7.37 -7.02
C PHE A 59 -11.92 -7.97 -7.60
N LEU A 60 -11.90 -9.30 -7.68
CA LEU A 60 -10.82 -10.05 -8.29
C LEU A 60 -11.36 -10.74 -9.55
N VAL A 61 -10.58 -10.71 -10.62
CA VAL A 61 -10.91 -11.33 -11.91
C VAL A 61 -9.77 -12.28 -12.27
N GLU A 62 -10.11 -13.53 -12.57
CA GLU A 62 -9.14 -14.51 -13.05
C GLU A 62 -8.72 -14.21 -14.49
N PRO A 63 -7.44 -14.37 -14.85
CA PRO A 63 -7.00 -14.22 -16.23
C PRO A 63 -7.62 -15.30 -17.11
N LEU A 64 -7.86 -14.94 -18.36
CA LEU A 64 -8.16 -15.90 -19.42
C LEU A 64 -7.00 -16.89 -19.53
N ARG A 65 -7.35 -18.17 -19.76
CA ARG A 65 -6.38 -19.23 -20.06
C ARG A 65 -6.60 -19.60 -21.53
N SER A 66 -5.76 -19.10 -22.41
CA SER A 66 -5.82 -19.36 -23.84
C SER A 66 -4.39 -19.43 -24.41
N ASP A 67 -4.18 -20.25 -25.44
CA ASP A 67 -2.86 -20.43 -26.08
C ASP A 67 -2.60 -19.37 -27.17
N VAL A 68 -3.24 -18.22 -27.06
CA VAL A 68 -3.20 -17.14 -28.07
C VAL A 68 -1.93 -16.30 -27.86
N GLU A 69 -1.24 -15.96 -28.96
CA GLU A 69 0.00 -15.17 -28.92
C GLU A 69 -0.14 -13.84 -28.15
N ASN A 70 -1.32 -13.21 -28.17
CA ASN A 70 -1.60 -11.92 -27.51
C ASN A 70 -2.56 -12.03 -26.31
N ILE A 71 -2.38 -13.06 -25.48
CA ILE A 71 -3.19 -13.27 -24.27
C ILE A 71 -3.25 -12.06 -23.33
N GLU A 72 -2.23 -11.20 -23.30
CA GLU A 72 -2.19 -10.01 -22.45
C GLU A 72 -3.20 -8.94 -22.88
N GLU A 73 -3.27 -8.68 -24.19
CA GLU A 73 -4.17 -7.67 -24.76
C GLU A 73 -5.63 -8.10 -24.57
N GLU A 74 -5.93 -9.38 -24.83
CA GLU A 74 -7.25 -9.95 -24.59
C GLU A 74 -7.64 -9.87 -23.11
N ASN A 75 -6.71 -10.16 -22.22
CA ASN A 75 -6.90 -10.06 -20.78
C ASN A 75 -7.21 -8.63 -20.32
N ILE A 76 -6.54 -7.63 -20.91
CA ILE A 76 -6.83 -6.22 -20.63
C ILE A 76 -8.22 -5.84 -21.15
N ALA A 77 -8.58 -6.26 -22.36
CA ALA A 77 -9.90 -6.00 -22.94
C ALA A 77 -11.01 -6.67 -22.11
N TYR A 78 -10.79 -7.90 -21.67
CA TYR A 78 -11.69 -8.64 -20.79
C TYR A 78 -11.86 -7.94 -19.44
N LEU A 79 -10.76 -7.58 -18.77
CA LEU A 79 -10.80 -6.84 -17.51
C LEU A 79 -11.57 -5.52 -17.66
N ARG A 80 -11.36 -4.80 -18.77
CA ARG A 80 -12.09 -3.56 -19.09
C ARG A 80 -13.59 -3.79 -19.22
N SER A 81 -13.99 -4.84 -19.95
CA SER A 81 -15.42 -5.17 -20.13
C SER A 81 -16.11 -5.46 -18.78
N ILE A 82 -15.46 -6.23 -17.91
CA ILE A 82 -15.96 -6.54 -16.56
C ILE A 82 -16.02 -5.26 -15.72
N ALA A 83 -15.00 -4.40 -15.79
CA ALA A 83 -14.99 -3.14 -15.06
C ALA A 83 -16.19 -2.26 -15.46
N ILE A 84 -16.46 -2.11 -16.76
CA ILE A 84 -17.62 -1.36 -17.27
C ILE A 84 -18.93 -1.97 -16.77
N GLN A 85 -19.07 -3.29 -16.84
CA GLN A 85 -20.27 -3.98 -16.34
C GLN A 85 -20.46 -3.73 -14.84
N LYS A 86 -19.40 -3.78 -14.04
CA LYS A 86 -19.44 -3.52 -12.60
C LYS A 86 -19.81 -2.07 -12.28
N VAL A 87 -19.23 -1.11 -13.00
CA VAL A 87 -19.58 0.31 -12.85
C VAL A 87 -21.06 0.53 -13.17
N LYS A 88 -21.57 -0.02 -14.27
CA LYS A 88 -23.01 0.05 -14.61
C LYS A 88 -23.90 -0.56 -13.51
N GLN A 89 -23.49 -1.70 -12.94
CA GLN A 89 -24.20 -2.32 -11.81
C GLN A 89 -24.21 -1.44 -10.56
N LEU A 90 -23.10 -0.76 -10.25
CA LEU A 90 -22.97 0.14 -9.08
C LEU A 90 -23.81 1.43 -9.23
N ILE A 91 -24.00 1.91 -10.45
CA ILE A 91 -24.87 3.06 -10.73
C ILE A 91 -26.34 2.69 -10.49
N VAL A 92 -26.77 1.52 -10.98
CA VAL A 92 -28.17 1.06 -10.90
C VAL A 92 -28.52 0.56 -9.49
N LYS A 93 -27.67 -0.27 -8.90
CA LYS A 93 -27.79 -0.71 -7.51
C LYS A 93 -26.84 0.13 -6.68
N LYS A 94 -27.39 1.12 -5.95
CA LYS A 94 -26.67 1.82 -4.89
C LYS A 94 -25.96 0.76 -4.04
N PRO A 95 -24.65 0.88 -3.78
CA PRO A 95 -23.92 -0.16 -3.08
C PRO A 95 -24.61 -0.41 -1.74
N SER A 96 -25.28 -1.54 -1.63
CA SER A 96 -25.64 -2.12 -0.35
C SER A 96 -24.30 -2.33 0.35
N ASN A 97 -24.09 -1.61 1.44
CA ASN A 97 -22.98 -1.80 2.38
C ASN A 97 -23.10 -3.19 3.06
N GLN A 98 -23.15 -4.27 2.29
CA GLN A 98 -23.25 -5.64 2.79
C GLN A 98 -21.98 -6.41 2.39
N LYS A 99 -20.91 -6.19 3.16
CA LYS A 99 -19.93 -7.16 3.73
C LYS A 99 -19.16 -6.37 4.81
N SER A 100 -19.04 -6.68 6.10
CA SER A 100 -19.41 -7.79 6.99
C SER A 100 -19.58 -7.20 8.40
N GLY A 101 -20.70 -7.46 9.08
CA GLY A 101 -21.13 -6.82 10.34
C GLY A 101 -20.42 -7.29 11.62
N LEU A 102 -19.33 -8.05 11.52
CA LEU A 102 -18.53 -8.50 12.68
C LEU A 102 -17.13 -7.88 12.69
N MET A 103 -16.43 -7.88 11.54
CA MET A 103 -15.11 -7.25 11.44
C MET A 103 -15.17 -5.73 11.57
N LYS A 104 -16.23 -5.08 11.08
CA LYS A 104 -16.46 -3.64 11.30
C LYS A 104 -16.66 -3.31 12.78
N ASN A 105 -17.35 -4.16 13.52
CA ASN A 105 -17.60 -3.95 14.95
C ASN A 105 -16.31 -4.14 15.76
N ILE A 106 -15.49 -5.14 15.44
CA ILE A 106 -14.18 -5.30 16.10
C ILE A 106 -13.24 -4.15 15.72
N LYS A 107 -13.25 -3.69 14.46
CA LYS A 107 -12.50 -2.52 14.01
C LYS A 107 -12.94 -1.26 14.76
N SER A 108 -14.25 -1.03 14.91
CA SER A 108 -14.77 0.13 15.64
C SER A 108 -14.41 0.06 17.11
N ILE A 109 -14.55 -1.10 17.79
CA ILE A 109 -14.15 -1.27 19.19
C ILE A 109 -12.65 -1.00 19.41
N ILE A 110 -11.78 -1.50 18.52
CA ILE A 110 -10.33 -1.25 18.59
C ILE A 110 -10.00 0.22 18.32
N MET A 111 -10.68 0.86 17.37
CA MET A 111 -10.49 2.27 17.06
C MET A 111 -11.10 3.20 18.11
N GLU A 112 -12.19 2.81 18.77
CA GLU A 112 -12.88 3.57 19.81
C GLU A 112 -12.09 3.55 21.13
N ASN A 113 -11.40 2.44 21.42
CA ASN A 113 -10.60 2.33 22.64
C ASN A 113 -9.18 2.90 22.44
N SER A 114 -8.96 4.11 22.94
CA SER A 114 -7.66 4.81 22.93
C SER A 114 -6.52 3.97 23.52
N TYR A 115 -6.77 3.16 24.55
CA TYR A 115 -5.74 2.30 25.16
C TYR A 115 -5.25 1.21 24.20
N VAL A 116 -6.17 0.56 23.49
CA VAL A 116 -5.81 -0.51 22.54
C VAL A 116 -5.03 0.07 21.37
N ARG A 117 -5.46 1.23 20.85
CA ARG A 117 -4.74 1.95 19.80
C ARG A 117 -3.31 2.28 20.23
N ASN A 118 -3.14 2.87 21.41
CA ASN A 118 -1.83 3.26 21.93
C ASN A 118 -0.94 2.04 22.16
N TYR A 119 -1.50 0.91 22.58
CA TYR A 119 -0.79 -0.35 22.68
C TYR A 119 -0.32 -0.87 21.32
N ILE A 120 -1.18 -0.87 20.29
CA ILE A 120 -0.80 -1.30 18.94
C ILE A 120 0.30 -0.40 18.37
N LEU A 121 0.18 0.93 18.53
CA LEU A 121 1.17 1.89 18.07
C LEU A 121 2.50 1.76 18.83
N SER A 122 2.48 1.52 20.13
CA SER A 122 3.70 1.32 20.92
C SER A 122 4.42 0.03 20.52
N GLN A 123 3.68 -1.06 20.30
CA GLN A 123 4.25 -2.31 19.77
C GLN A 123 4.86 -2.12 18.38
N ALA A 124 4.17 -1.39 17.49
CA ALA A 124 4.70 -1.04 16.18
C ALA A 124 5.98 -0.19 16.30
N GLN A 125 6.01 0.78 17.20
CA GLN A 125 7.18 1.61 17.47
C GLN A 125 8.36 0.79 17.99
N THR A 126 8.15 -0.10 18.97
CA THR A 126 9.20 -0.99 19.50
C THR A 126 9.79 -1.87 18.40
N LYS A 127 8.92 -2.42 17.54
CA LYS A 127 9.35 -3.24 16.40
C LYS A 127 10.13 -2.44 15.36
N VAL A 128 9.67 -1.22 15.04
CA VAL A 128 10.39 -0.31 14.15
C VAL A 128 11.75 0.03 14.72
N MET A 129 11.82 0.40 16.00
CA MET A 129 13.08 0.75 16.67
C MET A 129 14.05 -0.42 16.71
N SER A 130 13.59 -1.65 16.96
CA SER A 130 14.47 -2.82 16.97
C SER A 130 15.00 -3.17 15.57
N GLN A 131 14.20 -2.97 14.52
CA GLN A 131 14.60 -3.25 13.14
C GLN A 131 15.47 -2.15 12.52
N THR A 132 15.17 -0.89 12.83
CA THR A 132 15.84 0.28 12.24
C THR A 132 16.97 0.82 13.09
N GLN A 133 17.08 0.36 14.35
CA GLN A 133 17.99 0.88 15.37
C GLN A 133 17.86 2.40 15.60
N GLY A 134 16.73 3.00 15.19
CA GLY A 134 16.48 4.43 15.26
C GLY A 134 17.20 5.27 14.20
N LEU A 135 17.91 4.65 13.24
CA LEU A 135 18.69 5.36 12.21
C LEU A 135 17.84 5.84 11.02
N TYR A 136 16.59 5.43 10.94
CA TYR A 136 15.69 5.74 9.83
C TYR A 136 14.50 6.56 10.34
N PRO A 137 14.35 7.84 9.94
CA PRO A 137 13.31 8.71 10.47
C PRO A 137 11.91 8.41 9.89
N ALA A 138 11.83 7.88 8.67
CA ALA A 138 10.56 7.70 7.97
C ALA A 138 9.56 6.77 8.68
N PRO A 139 9.95 5.56 9.15
CA PRO A 139 9.06 4.69 9.90
C PRO A 139 8.50 5.32 11.18
N LEU A 140 9.27 6.17 11.86
CA LEU A 140 8.83 6.86 13.06
C LEU A 140 7.83 7.98 12.73
N LYS A 141 8.14 8.81 11.72
CA LYS A 141 7.20 9.84 11.25
C LYS A 141 5.88 9.26 10.74
N ILE A 142 5.91 8.08 10.11
CA ILE A 142 4.68 7.36 9.74
C ILE A 142 3.80 7.10 10.96
N LEU A 143 4.38 6.60 12.07
CA LEU A 143 3.65 6.33 13.29
C LEU A 143 3.06 7.61 13.90
N ASP A 144 3.79 8.73 13.81
CA ASP A 144 3.33 10.02 14.31
C ASP A 144 2.16 10.57 13.48
N VAL A 145 2.24 10.52 12.13
CA VAL A 145 1.13 10.90 11.23
C VAL A 145 -0.11 10.06 11.52
N ILE A 146 0.06 8.74 11.70
CA ILE A 146 -1.04 7.83 12.02
C ILE A 146 -1.63 8.16 13.40
N ARG A 147 -0.81 8.45 14.41
CA ARG A 147 -1.28 8.87 15.74
C ARG A 147 -2.11 10.15 15.63
N GLN A 148 -1.60 11.17 14.94
CA GLN A 148 -2.27 12.44 14.74
C GLN A 148 -3.61 12.28 14.00
N THR A 149 -3.64 11.42 12.99
CA THR A 149 -4.85 11.07 12.24
C THR A 149 -5.92 10.46 13.14
N LEU A 150 -5.50 9.51 13.98
CA LEU A 150 -6.40 8.77 14.84
C LEU A 150 -6.95 9.66 15.97
N GLU A 151 -6.17 10.62 16.47
CA GLU A 151 -6.56 11.56 17.52
C GLU A 151 -7.40 12.73 17.00
N ASN A 152 -7.00 13.34 15.89
CA ASN A 152 -7.55 14.62 15.41
C ASN A 152 -8.39 14.49 14.13
N GLY A 153 -8.49 13.30 13.56
CA GLY A 153 -9.24 13.02 12.34
C GLY A 153 -8.41 13.11 11.05
N SER A 154 -9.01 12.65 9.95
CA SER A 154 -8.31 12.50 8.67
C SER A 154 -7.93 13.84 8.02
N THR A 155 -8.72 14.90 8.20
CA THR A 155 -8.42 16.23 7.66
C THR A 155 -7.09 16.77 8.18
N VAL A 156 -6.86 16.68 9.49
CA VAL A 156 -5.58 17.01 10.12
C VAL A 156 -4.49 16.03 9.67
N GLY A 157 -4.84 14.74 9.59
CA GLY A 157 -3.95 13.69 9.09
C GLY A 157 -3.36 13.97 7.70
N TYR A 158 -4.15 14.43 6.74
CA TYR A 158 -3.67 14.80 5.39
C TYR A 158 -2.66 15.96 5.43
N ASN A 159 -2.90 16.98 6.26
CA ASN A 159 -1.96 18.10 6.39
C ASN A 159 -0.64 17.65 7.03
N THR A 160 -0.72 16.89 8.13
CA THR A 160 0.46 16.34 8.80
C THR A 160 1.22 15.34 7.90
N GLU A 161 0.52 14.56 7.08
CA GLU A 161 1.12 13.69 6.06
C GLU A 161 1.95 14.51 5.07
N ALA A 162 1.39 15.59 4.54
CA ALA A 162 2.07 16.45 3.57
C ALA A 162 3.32 17.13 4.18
N GLU A 163 3.21 17.67 5.40
CA GLU A 163 4.33 18.29 6.12
C GLU A 163 5.43 17.26 6.41
N ALA A 164 5.06 16.11 6.97
CA ALA A 164 6.02 15.06 7.28
C ALA A 164 6.68 14.48 6.02
N PHE A 165 5.96 14.39 4.90
CA PHE A 165 6.53 14.03 3.60
C PHE A 165 7.58 15.05 3.14
N ALA A 166 7.25 16.34 3.20
CA ALA A 166 8.16 17.42 2.80
C ALA A 166 9.46 17.39 3.63
N ASP A 167 9.33 17.21 4.95
CA ASP A 167 10.49 17.07 5.82
C ASP A 167 11.36 15.87 5.46
N LEU A 168 10.73 14.69 5.26
CA LEU A 168 11.45 13.45 4.94
C LEU A 168 12.18 13.55 3.61
N ALA A 169 11.57 14.19 2.61
CA ALA A 169 12.20 14.40 1.30
C ALA A 169 13.49 15.21 1.38
N MET A 170 13.66 16.04 2.42
CA MET A 170 14.87 16.83 2.63
C MET A 170 15.97 16.11 3.41
N THR A 171 15.66 14.99 4.05
CA THR A 171 16.60 14.21 4.87
C THR A 171 17.74 13.60 4.05
N ASN A 172 18.88 13.37 4.72
CA ASN A 172 20.05 12.73 4.10
C ASN A 172 19.78 11.23 3.84
N GLU A 173 19.03 10.60 4.74
CA GLU A 173 18.62 9.21 4.67
C GLU A 173 17.77 8.95 3.42
N SER A 174 16.77 9.80 3.15
CA SER A 174 15.95 9.67 1.94
C SER A 174 16.77 9.87 0.67
N LYS A 175 17.61 10.92 0.62
CA LYS A 175 18.53 11.16 -0.52
C LYS A 175 19.46 9.97 -0.79
N ALA A 176 20.04 9.40 0.27
CA ALA A 176 20.90 8.23 0.17
C ALA A 176 20.15 6.99 -0.33
N LEU A 177 18.95 6.72 0.20
CA LEU A 177 18.12 5.59 -0.22
C LEU A 177 17.63 5.70 -1.67
N ILE A 178 17.26 6.90 -2.11
CA ILE A 178 16.91 7.17 -3.51
C ILE A 178 18.11 6.94 -4.42
N SER A 179 19.30 7.39 -4.03
CA SER A 179 20.54 7.12 -4.76
C SER A 179 20.84 5.62 -4.86
N LEU A 180 20.71 4.87 -3.76
CA LEU A 180 20.85 3.41 -3.75
C LEU A 180 19.81 2.72 -4.63
N PHE A 181 18.57 3.22 -4.66
CA PHE A 181 17.53 2.72 -5.54
C PHE A 181 17.92 2.89 -7.01
N HIS A 182 18.39 4.07 -7.42
CA HIS A 182 18.86 4.32 -8.77
C HIS A 182 20.06 3.43 -9.13
N GLY A 183 21.05 3.32 -8.24
CA GLY A 183 22.18 2.40 -8.41
C GLY A 183 21.72 0.95 -8.61
N ARG A 184 20.75 0.49 -7.81
CA ARG A 184 20.17 -0.84 -7.96
C ARG A 184 19.44 -1.02 -9.29
N THR A 185 18.71 0.00 -9.77
CA THR A 185 18.01 -0.08 -11.06
C THR A 185 18.98 -0.15 -12.23
N GLU A 186 20.09 0.57 -12.16
CA GLU A 186 21.14 0.51 -13.19
C GLU A 186 21.86 -0.84 -13.17
N CYS A 187 22.20 -1.38 -11.98
CA CYS A 187 22.83 -2.69 -11.87
C CYS A 187 21.94 -3.87 -12.35
N LYS A 188 20.62 -3.67 -12.46
CA LYS A 188 19.71 -4.68 -13.03
C LYS A 188 19.69 -4.68 -14.56
N LYS A 189 20.15 -3.61 -15.20
CA LYS A 189 20.25 -3.52 -16.66
C LYS A 189 21.51 -4.23 -17.12
N ASN A 190 21.44 -4.90 -18.27
CA ASN A 190 22.63 -5.49 -18.86
C ASN A 190 23.53 -4.40 -19.43
N LYS A 191 24.68 -4.17 -18.79
CA LYS A 191 25.66 -3.15 -19.18
C LYS A 191 26.23 -3.38 -20.58
N TYR A 192 26.27 -4.63 -21.04
CA TYR A 192 26.94 -5.04 -22.28
C TYR A 192 25.97 -5.28 -23.45
N GLY A 193 24.68 -4.99 -23.28
CA GLY A 193 23.65 -5.22 -24.32
C GLY A 193 23.30 -6.70 -24.51
N ASN A 194 22.35 -7.00 -25.39
CA ASN A 194 22.03 -8.38 -25.76
C ASN A 194 23.19 -8.98 -26.58
N SER A 195 23.53 -10.25 -26.32
CA SER A 195 24.62 -10.91 -27.05
C SER A 195 24.23 -11.06 -28.53
N GLU A 196 25.07 -10.56 -29.45
CA GLU A 196 24.88 -10.66 -30.91
C GLU A 196 25.13 -12.07 -31.48
N ARG A 197 25.24 -13.11 -30.63
CA ARG A 197 25.41 -14.48 -31.13
C ARG A 197 24.05 -15.10 -31.38
N GLU A 198 23.61 -15.07 -32.63
CA GLU A 198 22.65 -16.03 -33.17
C GLU A 198 23.24 -17.44 -32.98
N ILE A 199 22.55 -18.29 -32.21
CA ILE A 199 22.80 -19.73 -32.09
C ILE A 199 21.68 -20.43 -32.84
#